data_AF-A0A7S7TWP4-F1
#
_entry.id   AF-A0A7S7TWP4-F1
#
_cell.length_a   1.000
_cell.length_b   1.000
_cell.length_c   1.000
_cell.angle_alpha   90.00
_cell.angle_beta   90.00
_cell.angle_gamma   90.00
#
_symmetry.space_group_name_H-M   'P 1'
#
loop_
_entity.id
_entity.type
_entity.pdbx_description
1 polymer ?
#
loop_
_entity_poly.entity_id
_entity_poly.type
_entity_poly.pdbx_seq_one_letter_code
_entity_poly.pdbx_strand_id
1 'polypeptide(L)'
;MTERNDARPVSDAIQSYARRAMTVQSEFSEKLIEANRYWFEQIQVESNEAWELFRRFNSTASVAEKVTALQDWAKGVTARSASDATYAIETARSLGTIELNLFARKTGSVDEATQKAA
;
A
#
# COMPACT_ATOMS: atom_id res chain seq x y z
N MET A 1 34.04 23.02 -30.64
CA MET A 1 32.90 22.25 -31.22
C MET A 1 32.66 21.00 -30.38
N THR A 2 32.50 21.18 -29.05
CA THR A 2 32.62 20.08 -28.06
C THR A 2 31.35 19.90 -27.22
N GLU A 3 30.44 20.87 -27.21
CA GLU A 3 29.21 20.84 -26.39
C GLU A 3 28.16 19.82 -26.87
N ARG A 4 28.22 19.41 -28.15
CA ARG A 4 27.18 18.54 -28.75
C ARG A 4 27.30 17.06 -28.33
N ASN A 5 28.47 16.65 -27.83
CA ASN A 5 28.73 15.25 -27.48
C ASN A 5 28.30 14.91 -26.04
N ASP A 6 28.42 15.87 -25.11
CA ASP A 6 28.03 15.69 -23.70
C ASP A 6 26.52 15.89 -23.46
N ALA A 7 25.81 16.59 -24.36
CA ALA A 7 24.37 16.81 -24.25
C ALA A 7 23.53 15.53 -24.44
N ARG A 8 24.02 14.56 -25.22
CA ARG A 8 23.35 13.27 -25.46
C ARG A 8 23.27 12.38 -24.21
N PRO A 9 24.38 12.06 -23.52
CA PRO A 9 24.34 11.24 -22.31
C PRO A 9 23.53 11.90 -21.17
N VAL A 10 23.53 13.24 -21.08
CA VAL A 10 22.68 13.96 -20.13
C VAL A 10 21.19 13.82 -20.48
N SER A 11 20.83 13.97 -21.76
CA SER A 11 19.45 13.78 -22.23
C SER A 11 18.94 12.35 -22.00
N ASP A 12 19.76 11.35 -22.30
CA ASP A 12 19.41 9.94 -22.10
C ASP A 12 19.22 9.61 -20.62
N ALA A 13 20.08 10.17 -19.75
CA ALA A 13 19.93 10.05 -18.31
C ALA A 13 18.61 10.68 -17.83
N ILE A 14 18.32 11.92 -18.22
CA ILE A 14 17.05 12.61 -17.88
C ILE A 14 15.85 11.80 -18.35
N GLN A 15 15.86 11.29 -19.57
CA GLN A 15 14.76 10.49 -20.11
C GLN A 15 14.59 9.18 -19.34
N SER A 16 15.68 8.53 -18.93
CA SER A 16 15.65 7.31 -18.13
C SER A 16 15.06 7.55 -16.73
N TYR A 17 15.44 8.67 -16.09
CA TYR A 17 14.88 9.08 -14.80
C TYR A 17 13.40 9.43 -14.92
N ALA A 18 13.00 10.17 -15.94
CA ALA A 18 11.60 10.51 -16.18
C ALA A 18 10.74 9.26 -16.40
N ARG A 19 11.20 8.31 -17.22
CA ARG A 19 10.47 7.04 -17.44
C ARG A 19 10.31 6.27 -16.13
N ARG A 20 11.36 6.19 -15.35
CA ARG A 20 11.35 5.51 -14.06
C ARG A 20 10.42 6.18 -13.05
N ALA A 21 10.45 7.51 -12.96
CA ALA A 21 9.57 8.27 -12.11
C ALA A 21 8.10 8.04 -12.49
N MET A 22 7.78 7.99 -13.78
CA MET A 22 6.42 7.67 -14.25
C MET A 22 6.00 6.25 -13.85
N THR A 23 6.87 5.25 -13.96
CA THR A 23 6.58 3.88 -13.52
C THR A 23 6.31 3.83 -12.01
N VAL A 24 7.21 4.39 -11.20
CA VAL A 24 7.04 4.46 -9.74
C VAL A 24 5.75 5.19 -9.37
N GLN A 25 5.44 6.31 -10.04
CA GLN A 25 4.22 7.06 -9.78
C GLN A 25 2.96 6.25 -10.10
N SER A 26 2.98 5.46 -11.19
CA SER A 26 1.86 4.58 -11.55
C SER A 26 1.67 3.50 -10.48
N GLU A 27 2.73 2.75 -10.14
CA GLU A 27 2.69 1.68 -9.14
C GLU A 27 2.26 2.20 -7.76
N PHE A 28 2.75 3.39 -7.37
CA PHE A 28 2.38 4.02 -6.11
C PHE A 28 0.90 4.40 -6.09
N SER A 29 0.40 4.97 -7.19
CA SER A 29 -1.01 5.35 -7.32
C SER A 29 -1.93 4.13 -7.31
N GLU A 30 -1.56 3.07 -8.02
CA GLU A 30 -2.28 1.80 -8.01
C GLU A 30 -2.38 1.22 -6.60
N LYS A 31 -1.26 1.22 -5.85
CA LYS A 31 -1.25 0.72 -4.48
C LYS A 31 -2.11 1.58 -3.54
N LEU A 32 -2.12 2.89 -3.71
CA LEU A 32 -3.01 3.78 -2.95
C LEU A 32 -4.49 3.55 -3.29
N ILE A 33 -4.83 3.29 -4.55
CA ILE A 33 -6.21 2.98 -4.95
C ILE A 33 -6.66 1.66 -4.31
N GLU A 34 -5.79 0.64 -4.32
CA GLU A 34 -6.05 -0.64 -3.68
C GLU A 34 -6.29 -0.46 -2.16
N ALA A 35 -5.42 0.29 -1.49
CA ALA A 35 -5.55 0.58 -0.06
C ALA A 35 -6.84 1.36 0.25
N ASN A 36 -7.18 2.37 -0.55
CA ASN A 36 -8.44 3.10 -0.39
C ASN A 36 -9.65 2.18 -0.52
N ARG A 37 -9.66 1.30 -1.52
CA ARG A 37 -10.76 0.33 -1.69
C ARG A 37 -10.91 -0.57 -0.47
N TYR A 38 -9.81 -1.11 0.05
CA TYR A 38 -9.81 -1.91 1.28
C TYR A 38 -10.47 -1.15 2.44
N TRP A 39 -10.07 0.10 2.70
CA TRP A 39 -10.61 0.87 3.82
C TRP A 39 -12.09 1.23 3.64
N PHE A 40 -12.53 1.48 2.40
CA PHE A 40 -13.96 1.68 2.13
C PHE A 40 -14.78 0.42 2.44
N GLU A 41 -14.28 -0.75 2.08
CA GLU A 41 -14.93 -2.03 2.40
C GLU A 41 -14.98 -2.25 3.92
N GLN A 42 -13.89 -1.94 4.65
CA GLN A 42 -13.88 -2.06 6.12
C GLN A 42 -14.89 -1.13 6.79
N ILE A 43 -14.99 0.14 6.36
CA ILE A 43 -15.98 1.08 6.90
C ILE A 43 -17.41 0.52 6.76
N GLN A 44 -17.73 -0.12 5.63
CA GLN A 44 -19.04 -0.73 5.41
C GLN A 44 -19.28 -1.91 6.36
N VAL A 45 -18.27 -2.79 6.53
CA VAL A 45 -18.34 -3.93 7.45
C VAL A 45 -18.54 -3.45 8.90
N GLU A 46 -17.71 -2.51 9.36
CA GLU A 46 -17.80 -1.97 10.72
C GLU A 46 -19.14 -1.28 10.98
N SER A 47 -19.65 -0.52 10.00
CA SER A 47 -20.95 0.15 10.10
C SER A 47 -22.09 -0.87 10.23
N ASN A 48 -22.06 -1.94 9.42
CA ASN A 48 -23.06 -3.00 9.50
C ASN A 48 -23.02 -3.73 10.84
N GLU A 49 -21.83 -4.06 11.36
CA GLU A 49 -21.71 -4.72 12.66
C GLU A 49 -22.13 -3.83 13.83
N ALA A 50 -21.78 -2.55 13.79
CA ALA A 50 -22.25 -1.58 14.78
C ALA A 50 -23.78 -1.46 14.75
N TRP A 51 -24.38 -1.46 13.55
CA TRP A 51 -25.82 -1.46 13.39
C TRP A 51 -26.48 -2.74 13.93
N GLU A 52 -25.90 -3.91 13.66
CA GLU A 52 -26.39 -5.17 14.22
C GLU A 52 -26.32 -5.19 15.75
N LEU A 53 -25.21 -4.72 16.34
CA LEU A 53 -25.09 -4.58 17.78
C LEU A 53 -26.17 -3.65 18.32
N PHE A 54 -26.34 -2.47 17.74
CA PHE A 54 -27.36 -1.50 18.13
C PHE A 54 -28.75 -2.14 18.10
N ARG A 55 -29.08 -2.87 17.02
CA ARG A 55 -30.36 -3.58 16.90
C ARG A 55 -30.53 -4.61 18.02
N ARG A 56 -29.55 -5.50 18.22
CA ARG A 56 -29.60 -6.56 19.24
C ARG A 56 -29.70 -5.98 20.65
N PHE A 57 -28.92 -4.94 20.95
CA PHE A 57 -28.92 -4.30 22.26
C PHE A 57 -30.29 -3.70 22.62
N ASN A 58 -30.99 -3.12 21.63
CA ASN A 58 -32.29 -2.50 21.83
C ASN A 58 -33.47 -3.49 21.76
N SER A 59 -33.35 -4.60 21.02
CA SER A 59 -34.42 -5.60 20.90
C SER A 59 -34.47 -6.61 22.04
N THR A 60 -33.45 -6.65 22.89
CA THR A 60 -33.29 -7.70 23.90
C THR A 60 -33.69 -7.20 25.29
N ALA A 61 -34.51 -7.97 26.00
CA ALA A 61 -35.00 -7.59 27.34
C ALA A 61 -33.99 -7.90 28.46
N SER A 62 -33.17 -8.95 28.29
CA SER A 62 -32.20 -9.39 29.29
C SER A 62 -30.92 -8.57 29.27
N VAL A 63 -30.50 -8.07 30.44
CA VAL A 63 -29.21 -7.38 30.61
C VAL A 63 -28.04 -8.32 30.33
N ALA A 64 -28.15 -9.59 30.72
CA ALA A 64 -27.09 -10.58 30.48
C ALA A 64 -26.83 -10.78 28.97
N GLU A 65 -27.90 -10.89 28.18
CA GLU A 65 -27.79 -11.04 26.72
C GLU A 65 -27.22 -9.78 26.05
N LYS A 66 -27.53 -8.58 26.57
CA LYS A 66 -26.91 -7.33 26.10
C LYS A 66 -25.41 -7.31 26.35
N VAL A 67 -24.97 -7.76 27.53
CA VAL A 67 -23.54 -7.85 27.86
C VAL A 67 -22.83 -8.84 26.93
N THR A 68 -23.42 -10.01 26.69
CA THR A 68 -22.87 -10.99 25.74
C THR A 68 -22.75 -10.40 24.33
N ALA A 69 -23.78 -9.72 23.84
CA ALA A 69 -23.75 -9.07 22.53
C ALA A 69 -22.62 -8.02 22.40
N LEU A 70 -22.39 -7.23 23.45
CA LEU A 70 -21.27 -6.28 23.51
C LEU A 70 -19.91 -6.99 23.52
N GLN A 71 -19.77 -8.07 24.28
CA GLN A 71 -18.53 -8.85 24.33
C GLN A 71 -18.19 -9.49 22.98
N ASP A 72 -19.17 -10.06 22.32
CA ASP A 72 -18.98 -10.69 21.01
C ASP A 72 -18.63 -9.65 19.93
N TRP A 73 -19.30 -8.49 19.95
CA TRP A 73 -18.93 -7.37 19.09
C TRP A 73 -17.49 -6.89 19.36
N ALA A 74 -17.10 -6.72 20.62
CA ALA A 74 -15.75 -6.28 20.98
C ALA A 74 -14.66 -7.27 20.52
N LYS A 75 -14.92 -8.57 20.61
CA LYS A 75 -14.03 -9.61 20.06
C LYS A 75 -13.91 -9.48 18.54
N GLY A 76 -15.03 -9.29 17.84
CA GLY A 76 -15.05 -9.07 16.39
C GLY A 76 -14.23 -7.85 15.97
N VAL A 77 -14.46 -6.70 16.63
CA VAL A 77 -13.69 -5.46 16.42
C VAL A 77 -12.20 -5.69 16.63
N THR A 78 -11.83 -6.38 17.71
CA THR A 78 -10.41 -6.66 18.02
C THR A 78 -9.76 -7.52 16.94
N ALA A 79 -10.45 -8.56 16.47
CA ALA A 79 -9.93 -9.45 15.42
C ALA A 79 -9.73 -8.70 14.09
N ARG A 80 -10.71 -7.87 13.68
CA ARG A 80 -10.57 -7.04 12.47
C ARG A 80 -9.49 -5.98 12.61
N SER A 81 -9.42 -5.29 13.75
CA SER A 81 -8.37 -4.29 14.02
C SER A 81 -6.97 -4.88 13.87
N ALA A 82 -6.76 -6.13 14.29
CA ALA A 82 -5.48 -6.81 14.09
C ALA A 82 -5.18 -7.09 12.61
N SER A 83 -6.20 -7.50 11.84
CA SER A 83 -6.09 -7.68 10.38
C SER A 83 -5.79 -6.36 9.69
N ASP A 84 -6.51 -5.29 10.04
CA ASP A 84 -6.35 -3.95 9.50
C ASP A 84 -4.97 -3.37 9.78
N ALA A 85 -4.45 -3.57 11.01
CA ALA A 85 -3.10 -3.16 11.36
C ALA A 85 -2.05 -3.92 10.52
N THR A 86 -2.26 -5.22 10.29
CA THR A 86 -1.38 -6.03 9.44
C THR A 86 -1.40 -5.51 8.01
N TYR A 87 -2.58 -5.28 7.44
CA TYR A 87 -2.76 -4.73 6.10
C TYR A 87 -2.12 -3.34 5.95
N ALA A 88 -2.25 -2.47 6.94
CA ALA A 88 -1.63 -1.16 6.96
C ALA A 88 -0.09 -1.24 6.93
N ILE A 89 0.49 -2.14 7.72
CA ILE A 89 1.95 -2.38 7.73
C ILE A 89 2.42 -2.91 6.38
N GLU A 90 1.71 -3.86 5.79
CA GLU A 90 2.05 -4.43 4.48
C GLU A 90 1.94 -3.37 3.37
N THR A 91 0.92 -2.53 3.42
CA THR A 91 0.73 -1.42 2.50
C THR A 91 1.88 -0.42 2.63
N ALA A 92 2.23 0.00 3.85
CA ALA A 92 3.35 0.91 4.08
C ALA A 92 4.67 0.33 3.58
N ARG A 93 4.92 -0.97 3.81
CA ARG A 93 6.11 -1.67 3.29
C ARG A 93 6.13 -1.68 1.75
N SER A 94 4.99 -1.96 1.13
CA SER A 94 4.86 -1.99 -0.33
C SER A 94 5.11 -0.61 -0.94
N LEU A 95 4.51 0.44 -0.37
CA LEU A 95 4.74 1.83 -0.80
C LEU A 95 6.21 2.22 -0.65
N GLY A 96 6.84 1.91 0.49
CA GLY A 96 8.27 2.16 0.69
C GLY A 96 9.16 1.43 -0.32
N THR A 97 8.79 0.20 -0.70
CA THR A 97 9.53 -0.55 -1.74
C THR A 97 9.40 0.11 -3.11
N ILE A 98 8.20 0.58 -3.46
CA ILE A 98 7.93 1.32 -4.72
C ILE A 98 8.73 2.63 -4.74
N GLU A 99 8.79 3.37 -3.63
CA GLU A 99 9.60 4.60 -3.54
C GLU A 99 11.10 4.32 -3.68
N LEU A 100 11.61 3.25 -3.07
CA LEU A 100 13.02 2.84 -3.24
C LEU A 100 13.34 2.49 -4.69
N ASN A 101 12.36 1.96 -5.44
CA ASN A 101 12.48 1.75 -6.88
C ASN A 101 12.60 3.05 -7.68
N LEU A 102 12.50 4.25 -7.10
CA LEU A 102 12.88 5.52 -7.75
C LEU A 102 14.40 5.73 -7.76
N PHE A 103 15.10 5.22 -6.74
CA PHE A 103 16.51 5.51 -6.49
C PHE A 103 17.46 4.34 -6.84
N ALA A 104 16.97 3.11 -6.96
CA ALA A 104 17.81 1.93 -7.28
C ALA A 104 18.61 2.13 -8.58
N ARG A 105 19.89 2.49 -8.52
CA ARG A 105 20.72 2.76 -9.70
C ARG A 105 20.67 1.58 -10.68
N LYS A 106 20.60 1.84 -11.99
CA LYS A 106 20.79 0.80 -13.02
C LYS A 106 22.24 0.31 -12.92
N THR A 107 22.49 -0.72 -12.12
CA THR A 107 23.77 -1.44 -12.10
C THR A 107 23.81 -2.30 -13.36
N GLY A 108 24.24 -1.69 -14.47
CA GLY A 108 24.23 -2.37 -15.77
C GLY A 108 25.25 -1.82 -16.76
N SER A 109 26.28 -1.10 -16.30
CA SER A 109 27.51 -0.88 -17.06
C SER A 109 28.67 -1.76 -16.56
N VAL A 110 28.40 -2.65 -15.59
CA VAL A 110 29.42 -3.53 -14.98
C VAL A 110 29.41 -4.93 -15.63
N ASP A 111 28.27 -5.40 -16.13
CA ASP A 111 28.18 -6.71 -16.79
C ASP A 111 28.82 -6.72 -18.19
N GLU A 112 28.71 -5.64 -18.97
CA GLU A 112 29.37 -5.56 -20.28
C GLU A 112 30.91 -5.47 -20.19
N ALA A 113 31.45 -4.98 -19.07
CA ALA A 113 32.90 -4.94 -18.84
C ALA A 113 33.47 -6.31 -18.45
N THR A 114 32.68 -7.13 -17.75
CA THR A 114 33.11 -8.46 -17.31
C THR A 114 33.00 -9.49 -18.44
N GLN A 115 32.02 -9.35 -19.34
CA GLN A 115 31.85 -10.25 -20.48
C GLN A 115 32.85 -10.04 -21.62
N LYS A 116 33.59 -8.92 -21.65
CA LYS A 116 34.71 -8.69 -22.59
C LYS A 116 36.08 -9.11 -22.04
N ALA A 117 36.14 -9.56 -20.79
CA ALA A 117 37.38 -9.94 -20.12
C ALA A 117 37.50 -11.46 -19.86
N ALA A 118 36.56 -12.26 -20.35
CA ALA A 118 36.57 -13.72 -20.32
C ALA A 118 36.57 -14.27 -21.75
#